data_AF-A0A8T5UN99-F1
#
_entry.id   AF-A0A8T5UN99-F1
#
_cell.length_a   1.000
_cell.length_b   1.000
_cell.length_c   1.000
_cell.angle_alpha   90.00
_cell.angle_beta   90.00
_cell.angle_gamma   90.00
#
_symmetry.space_group_name_H-M   'P 1'
#
loop_
_entity.id
_entity.type
_entity.pdbx_description
1 polymer ?
#
loop_
_entity_poly.entity_id
_entity_poly.type
_entity_poly.pdbx_seq_one_letter_code
_entity_poly.pdbx_strand_id
1 'polypeptide(L)'
;SSGLGYGGRLNWGDGKEELIFLNVKPNCCGILVGGFSKPPDPFDIIKEIDKIKSMELYHENILIDWDYGVSNHFINCLEVKNLSDMKLPPYVFLIHGSAPEFRTDLHGIGLYVDQSPILKQMAIEETTPFGMQYILTDSKAKEYMKFHLKALKFSKIKRELIAKHIFGNDFHVICNQPHQFLKDYNNMYLGCCCTDTSCELVENDIFPTVLRADIACYLFRGKRNLSDQVIKTLKFKETAEKLGLMDLLKNANILAHGGGYSFPDVKRVQKVLEYKDQRYFVCELREDTNKLKIVRNVKELQFEYRGRDVILKSLQLDLGDIIARLNPIFSLKL
;
A
#
# COMPACT_ATOMS: atom_id res chain seq x y z
N SER A 1 -9.00 10.31 12.12
CA SER A 1 -7.95 9.29 11.89
C SER A 1 -8.01 8.31 13.05
N SER A 2 -8.24 7.03 12.79
CA SER A 2 -8.41 5.95 13.79
C SER A 2 -7.10 5.53 14.47
N GLY A 3 -5.96 6.17 14.16
CA GLY A 3 -4.68 5.87 14.80
C GLY A 3 -4.06 4.51 14.42
N LEU A 4 -4.60 3.84 13.39
CA LEU A 4 -4.08 2.57 12.91
C LEU A 4 -2.71 2.75 12.24
N GLY A 5 -1.76 1.89 12.61
CA GLY A 5 -0.42 1.87 12.02
C GLY A 5 -0.46 1.42 10.55
N TYR A 6 0.32 2.09 9.71
CA TYR A 6 0.47 1.79 8.29
C TYR A 6 1.75 0.97 8.06
N GLY A 7 1.77 0.08 7.07
CA GLY A 7 2.92 -0.75 6.71
C GLY A 7 2.83 -2.22 7.16
N GLY A 8 1.63 -2.80 7.20
CA GLY A 8 1.42 -4.18 7.65
C GLY A 8 0.02 -4.72 7.35
N ARG A 9 -0.28 -5.91 7.89
CA ARG A 9 -1.60 -6.53 7.83
C ARG A 9 -2.35 -6.32 9.13
N LEU A 10 -3.60 -5.88 9.04
CA LEU A 10 -4.55 -5.88 10.15
C LEU A 10 -5.45 -7.11 10.00
N ASN A 11 -5.63 -7.85 11.09
CA ASN A 11 -6.52 -8.99 11.17
C ASN A 11 -7.43 -8.85 12.39
N TRP A 12 -8.73 -9.08 12.20
CA TRP A 12 -9.73 -9.02 13.28
C TRP A 12 -10.71 -10.21 13.27
N GLY A 13 -10.34 -11.32 12.63
CA GLY A 13 -11.20 -12.49 12.45
C GLY A 13 -10.56 -13.54 11.55
N ASP A 14 -11.30 -14.60 11.22
CA ASP A 14 -10.81 -15.74 10.43
C ASP A 14 -10.88 -15.54 8.90
N GLY A 15 -11.43 -14.41 8.47
CA GLY A 15 -11.65 -14.04 7.07
C GLY A 15 -13.06 -14.33 6.55
N LYS A 16 -13.90 -15.03 7.32
CA LYS A 16 -15.28 -15.40 6.97
C LYS A 16 -16.32 -14.63 7.77
N GLU A 17 -15.94 -14.08 8.92
CA GLU A 17 -16.84 -13.25 9.72
C GLU A 17 -17.20 -12.00 8.92
N GLU A 18 -18.49 -11.83 8.61
CA GLU A 18 -19.03 -10.73 7.82
C GLU A 18 -19.02 -9.43 8.64
N LEU A 19 -17.82 -8.96 9.01
CA LEU A 19 -17.53 -7.84 9.90
C LEU A 19 -16.38 -7.02 9.32
N ILE A 20 -16.63 -5.77 8.95
CA ILE A 20 -15.62 -4.87 8.35
C ILE A 20 -15.55 -3.57 9.13
N PHE A 21 -14.33 -3.17 9.51
CA PHE A 21 -14.05 -1.84 10.06
C PHE A 21 -13.69 -0.86 8.93
N LEU A 22 -14.56 0.11 8.66
CA LEU A 22 -14.38 1.07 7.55
C LEU A 22 -13.28 2.10 7.81
N ASN A 23 -12.89 2.26 9.08
CA ASN A 23 -11.81 3.16 9.49
C ASN A 23 -10.44 2.79 8.90
N VAL A 24 -10.28 1.57 8.36
CA VAL A 24 -9.05 1.12 7.69
C VAL A 24 -8.86 1.73 6.29
N LYS A 25 -9.94 2.24 5.68
CA LYS A 25 -9.94 2.99 4.41
C LYS A 25 -9.10 2.33 3.29
N PRO A 26 -9.55 1.19 2.73
CA PRO A 26 -8.84 0.57 1.61
C PRO A 26 -8.93 1.45 0.36
N ASN A 27 -7.81 2.01 -0.08
CA ASN A 27 -7.77 2.93 -1.22
C ASN A 27 -7.47 2.23 -2.55
N CYS A 28 -7.33 0.89 -2.53
CA CYS A 28 -7.03 0.05 -3.68
C CYS A 28 -5.70 0.42 -4.38
N CYS A 29 -4.76 1.02 -3.66
CA CYS A 29 -3.46 1.40 -4.22
C CYS A 29 -2.63 0.16 -4.59
N GLY A 30 -1.88 0.27 -5.69
CA GLY A 30 -1.09 -0.81 -6.24
C GLY A 30 0.02 -0.31 -7.16
N ILE A 31 0.93 -1.21 -7.54
CA ILE A 31 2.07 -0.91 -8.38
C ILE A 31 2.07 -1.84 -9.57
N LEU A 32 2.04 -1.24 -10.76
CA LEU A 32 2.28 -1.93 -12.03
C LEU A 32 3.77 -1.87 -12.35
N VAL A 33 4.34 -3.03 -12.68
CA VAL A 33 5.69 -3.19 -13.23
C VAL A 33 5.54 -3.71 -14.65
N GLY A 34 5.97 -2.93 -15.63
CA GLY A 34 6.11 -3.38 -17.01
C GLY A 34 7.57 -3.27 -17.46
N GLY A 35 7.98 -4.05 -18.45
CA GLY A 35 9.34 -3.95 -18.96
C GLY A 35 9.46 -3.86 -20.47
N PHE A 36 10.62 -3.37 -20.89
CA PHE A 36 10.93 -3.00 -22.26
C PHE A 36 12.39 -3.33 -22.60
N SER A 37 12.66 -3.42 -23.89
CA SER A 37 14.00 -3.72 -24.42
C SER A 37 14.93 -2.51 -24.42
N LYS A 38 14.38 -1.29 -24.50
CA LYS A 38 15.11 -0.02 -24.53
C LYS A 38 14.36 1.03 -23.71
N PRO A 39 15.06 1.90 -22.96
CA PRO A 39 14.41 2.91 -22.15
C PRO A 39 13.77 3.98 -23.03
N PRO A 40 12.57 4.46 -22.67
CA PRO A 40 11.96 5.58 -23.37
C PRO A 40 12.70 6.87 -23.06
N ASP A 41 12.64 7.82 -24.00
CA ASP A 41 13.16 9.17 -23.76
C ASP A 41 12.24 9.93 -22.77
N PRO A 42 12.78 10.53 -21.69
CA PRO A 42 11.96 11.22 -20.70
C PRO A 42 11.10 12.35 -21.28
N PHE A 43 11.59 13.06 -22.30
CA PHE A 43 10.87 14.17 -22.91
C PHE A 43 9.68 13.69 -23.73
N ASP A 44 9.79 12.55 -24.41
CA ASP A 44 8.66 11.95 -25.13
C ASP A 44 7.59 11.45 -24.15
N ILE A 45 8.00 10.86 -23.02
CA ILE A 45 7.07 10.49 -21.94
C ILE A 45 6.32 11.71 -21.39
N ILE A 46 7.00 12.84 -21.19
CA ILE A 46 6.36 14.10 -20.75
C ILE A 46 5.32 14.57 -21.78
N LYS A 47 5.63 14.52 -23.08
CA LYS A 47 4.67 14.90 -24.14
C LYS A 47 3.42 14.01 -24.13
N GLU A 48 3.59 12.70 -23.98
CA GLU A 48 2.44 11.78 -23.91
C GLU A 48 1.59 12.05 -22.67
N ILE A 49 2.22 12.32 -21.53
CA ILE A 49 1.51 12.71 -20.31
C ILE A 49 0.72 14.02 -20.50
N ASP A 50 1.31 15.03 -21.14
CA ASP A 50 0.64 16.31 -21.40
C ASP A 50 -0.59 16.11 -22.29
N LYS A 51 -0.46 15.31 -23.36
CA LYS A 51 -1.60 14.91 -24.20
C LYS A 51 -2.68 14.21 -23.39
N ILE A 52 -2.32 13.24 -22.54
CA ILE A 52 -3.27 12.51 -21.71
C ILE A 52 -4.00 13.46 -20.73
N LYS A 53 -3.28 14.39 -20.11
CA LYS A 53 -3.88 15.40 -19.20
C LYS A 53 -4.84 16.35 -19.94
N SER A 54 -4.68 16.51 -21.25
CA SER A 54 -5.57 17.34 -22.08
C SER A 54 -6.83 16.63 -22.59
N MET A 55 -6.97 15.32 -22.32
CA MET A 55 -8.11 14.52 -22.77
C MET A 55 -8.86 13.89 -21.60
N GLU A 56 -10.13 13.57 -21.82
CA GLU A 56 -10.93 12.78 -20.90
C GLU A 56 -10.74 11.30 -21.20
N LEU A 57 -10.17 10.56 -20.25
CA LEU A 57 -10.03 9.10 -20.36
C LEU A 57 -11.13 8.42 -19.57
N TYR A 58 -11.81 7.47 -20.20
CA TYR A 58 -12.90 6.72 -19.56
C TYR A 58 -12.61 5.23 -19.51
N HIS A 59 -13.07 4.60 -18.43
CA HIS A 59 -13.20 3.15 -18.36
C HIS A 59 -14.55 2.80 -17.73
N GLU A 60 -15.36 1.96 -18.41
CA GLU A 60 -16.73 1.63 -17.98
C GLU A 60 -17.59 2.87 -17.66
N ASN A 61 -17.48 3.92 -18.48
CA ASN A 61 -18.15 5.23 -18.31
C ASN A 61 -17.74 6.01 -17.05
N ILE A 62 -16.66 5.62 -16.37
CA ILE A 62 -16.06 6.36 -15.26
C ILE A 62 -14.88 7.18 -15.81
N LEU A 63 -14.92 8.48 -15.58
CA LEU A 63 -13.80 9.37 -15.91
C LEU A 63 -12.61 9.04 -14.99
N ILE A 64 -11.46 8.79 -15.59
CA ILE A 64 -10.23 8.47 -14.89
C ILE A 64 -9.65 9.75 -14.29
N ASP A 65 -9.46 9.73 -12.97
CA ASP A 65 -8.79 10.81 -12.23
C ASP A 65 -7.27 10.64 -12.30
N TRP A 66 -6.56 11.68 -12.72
CA TRP A 66 -5.09 11.64 -12.79
C TRP A 66 -4.47 11.82 -11.40
N ASP A 67 -4.15 10.73 -10.71
CA ASP A 67 -3.60 10.77 -9.35
C ASP A 67 -2.06 10.65 -9.26
N TYR A 68 -1.33 10.66 -10.39
CA TYR A 68 0.12 10.44 -10.49
C TYR A 68 1.01 11.64 -10.12
N GLY A 69 0.44 12.65 -9.48
CA GLY A 69 1.11 13.83 -8.90
C GLY A 69 0.85 14.06 -7.42
N VAL A 70 -0.05 13.26 -6.84
CA VAL A 70 -0.52 13.43 -5.47
C VAL A 70 0.20 12.45 -4.54
N SER A 71 0.73 12.96 -3.43
CA SER A 71 1.37 12.16 -2.38
C SER A 71 2.57 11.33 -2.91
N ASN A 72 2.45 10.01 -2.94
CA ASN A 72 3.52 9.07 -3.29
C ASN A 72 3.29 8.36 -4.62
N HIS A 73 2.33 8.79 -5.44
CA HIS A 73 2.14 8.24 -6.78
C HIS A 73 3.17 8.83 -7.76
N PHE A 74 3.69 8.01 -8.67
CA PHE A 74 4.81 8.36 -9.57
C PHE A 74 4.86 7.43 -10.78
N ILE A 75 5.69 7.81 -11.76
CA ILE A 75 6.11 6.98 -12.88
C ILE A 75 7.64 6.94 -12.90
N ASN A 76 8.23 5.76 -12.73
CA ASN A 76 9.69 5.59 -12.74
C ASN A 76 10.12 4.71 -13.91
N CYS A 77 11.27 5.01 -14.52
CA CYS A 77 11.96 4.09 -15.41
C CYS A 77 13.29 3.68 -14.80
N LEU A 78 13.57 2.38 -14.79
CA LEU A 78 14.71 1.78 -14.10
C LEU A 78 15.42 0.75 -14.98
N GLU A 79 16.74 0.67 -14.82
CA GLU A 79 17.56 -0.41 -15.37
C GLU A 79 17.51 -1.63 -14.44
N VAL A 80 17.39 -2.82 -15.04
CA VAL A 80 17.31 -4.08 -14.33
C VAL A 80 18.70 -4.69 -14.21
N LYS A 81 19.17 -4.85 -12.97
CA LYS A 81 20.22 -5.81 -12.64
C LYS A 81 19.57 -7.10 -12.14
N ASN A 82 19.54 -8.11 -12.99
CA ASN A 82 19.00 -9.41 -12.64
C ASN A 82 19.88 -10.11 -11.59
N LEU A 83 19.25 -10.68 -10.57
CA LEU A 83 19.91 -11.36 -9.44
C LEU A 83 19.39 -12.80 -9.25
N SER A 84 18.60 -13.31 -10.20
CA SER A 84 18.04 -14.64 -10.20
C SER A 84 18.04 -15.25 -11.61
N ASP A 85 17.60 -16.50 -11.74
CA ASP A 85 17.48 -17.19 -13.03
C ASP A 85 16.28 -16.72 -13.87
N MET A 86 15.40 -15.87 -13.32
CA MET A 86 14.24 -15.34 -14.02
C MET A 86 14.70 -14.40 -15.14
N LYS A 87 14.24 -14.62 -16.38
CA LYS A 87 14.53 -13.73 -17.50
C LYS A 87 13.67 -12.46 -17.41
N LEU A 88 14.29 -11.37 -16.94
CA LEU A 88 13.69 -10.05 -16.91
C LEU A 88 14.27 -9.18 -18.03
N PRO A 89 13.47 -8.32 -18.67
CA PRO A 89 14.00 -7.36 -19.64
C PRO A 89 14.94 -6.34 -19.00
N PRO A 90 15.85 -5.76 -19.79
CA PRO A 90 16.93 -4.93 -19.27
C PRO A 90 16.44 -3.65 -18.60
N TYR A 91 15.18 -3.27 -18.84
CA TYR A 91 14.58 -2.09 -18.26
C TYR A 91 13.12 -2.30 -17.90
N VAL A 92 12.67 -1.57 -16.88
CA VAL A 92 11.29 -1.60 -16.39
C VAL A 92 10.76 -0.20 -16.10
N PHE A 93 9.45 -0.05 -16.16
CA PHE A 93 8.74 1.07 -15.56
C PHE A 93 7.98 0.63 -14.32
N LEU A 94 7.74 1.57 -13.42
CA LEU A 94 6.83 1.43 -12.29
C LEU A 94 5.76 2.51 -12.38
N ILE A 95 4.48 2.12 -12.37
CA ILE A 95 3.35 3.04 -12.21
C ILE A 95 2.69 2.74 -10.86
N HIS A 96 2.72 3.71 -9.96
CA HIS A 96 2.11 3.62 -8.63
C HIS A 96 0.87 4.52 -8.57
N GLY A 97 -0.30 3.95 -8.32
CA GLY A 97 -1.57 4.69 -8.34
C GLY A 97 -2.70 3.95 -7.63
N SER A 98 -3.82 4.66 -7.42
CA SER A 98 -4.99 4.19 -6.65
C SER A 98 -6.31 4.34 -7.43
N ALA A 99 -7.45 4.22 -6.74
CA ALA A 99 -8.78 4.46 -7.30
C ALA A 99 -9.53 5.57 -6.53
N PRO A 100 -9.10 6.85 -6.62
CA PRO A 100 -9.79 7.97 -5.99
C PRO A 100 -11.26 8.11 -6.44
N GLU A 101 -11.60 7.67 -7.64
CA GLU A 101 -12.94 7.71 -8.25
C GLU A 101 -13.98 6.99 -7.38
N PHE A 102 -13.54 6.02 -6.57
CA PHE A 102 -14.41 5.20 -5.74
C PHE A 102 -14.43 5.63 -4.26
N ARG A 103 -13.80 6.77 -3.90
CA ARG A 103 -13.78 7.23 -2.49
C ARG A 103 -15.16 7.69 -2.00
N THR A 104 -15.89 8.40 -2.85
CA THR A 104 -17.24 8.92 -2.58
C THR A 104 -18.32 7.96 -3.08
N ASP A 105 -19.58 8.32 -2.87
CA ASP A 105 -20.76 7.60 -3.37
C ASP A 105 -21.12 7.88 -4.84
N LEU A 106 -20.23 8.53 -5.61
CA LEU A 106 -20.51 8.88 -7.01
C LEU A 106 -20.71 7.64 -7.92
N HIS A 107 -20.00 6.55 -7.66
CA HIS A 107 -20.01 5.35 -8.50
C HIS A 107 -20.48 4.08 -7.77
N GLY A 108 -21.20 4.26 -6.66
CA GLY A 108 -21.78 3.20 -5.82
C GLY A 108 -21.77 3.61 -4.36
N ILE A 109 -21.54 2.67 -3.44
CA ILE A 109 -21.59 2.98 -2.01
C ILE A 109 -20.36 3.76 -1.51
N GLY A 110 -19.26 3.80 -2.25
CA GLY A 110 -18.01 4.48 -1.87
C GLY A 110 -17.10 3.68 -0.94
N LEU A 111 -15.80 3.99 -0.94
CA LEU A 111 -14.77 3.30 -0.15
C LEU A 111 -14.58 3.95 1.23
N TYR A 112 -14.79 5.25 1.34
CA TYR A 112 -14.40 6.04 2.52
C TYR A 112 -15.64 6.54 3.26
N VAL A 113 -15.82 6.08 4.50
CA VAL A 113 -17.01 6.40 5.31
C VAL A 113 -17.16 7.90 5.62
N ASP A 114 -16.07 8.65 5.62
CA ASP A 114 -16.07 10.09 5.82
C ASP A 114 -16.27 10.89 4.52
N GLN A 115 -16.35 10.22 3.37
CA GLN A 115 -16.58 10.85 2.05
C GLN A 115 -17.83 10.33 1.34
N SER A 116 -18.46 9.27 1.86
CA SER A 116 -19.69 8.69 1.33
C SER A 116 -20.80 8.74 2.38
N PRO A 117 -21.79 9.64 2.22
CA PRO A 117 -23.03 9.64 3.01
C PRO A 117 -23.75 8.29 3.01
N ILE A 118 -23.82 7.60 1.86
CA ILE A 118 -24.45 6.28 1.74
C ILE A 118 -23.74 5.26 2.64
N LEU A 119 -22.41 5.14 2.53
CA LEU A 119 -21.63 4.21 3.34
C LEU A 119 -21.75 4.52 4.83
N LYS A 120 -21.78 5.81 5.19
CA LYS A 120 -21.96 6.23 6.58
C LYS A 120 -23.32 5.82 7.15
N GLN A 121 -24.39 5.93 6.36
CA GLN A 121 -25.73 5.47 6.76
C GLN A 121 -25.81 3.94 6.89
N MET A 122 -25.02 3.20 6.11
CA MET A 122 -24.94 1.75 6.23
C MET A 122 -24.23 1.32 7.52
N ALA A 123 -23.25 2.08 7.98
CA ALA A 123 -22.39 1.72 9.10
C ALA A 123 -23.08 1.81 10.47
N ILE A 124 -22.71 0.89 11.35
CA ILE A 124 -22.93 0.99 12.79
C ILE A 124 -21.83 1.90 13.33
N GLU A 125 -22.22 2.96 14.04
CA GLU A 125 -21.29 3.82 14.77
C GLU A 125 -21.06 3.26 16.17
N GLU A 126 -19.80 2.98 16.51
CA GLU A 126 -19.41 2.45 17.83
C GLU A 126 -18.29 3.30 18.43
N THR A 127 -18.51 3.84 19.63
CA THR A 127 -17.50 4.64 20.32
C THR A 127 -16.53 3.73 21.07
N THR A 128 -15.24 3.80 20.73
CA THR A 128 -14.18 3.01 21.40
C THR A 128 -13.13 3.92 22.04
N PRO A 129 -12.24 3.39 22.90
CA PRO A 129 -11.08 4.15 23.38
C PRO A 129 -10.16 4.68 22.26
N PHE A 130 -10.21 4.09 21.06
CA PHE A 130 -9.45 4.56 19.89
C PHE A 130 -10.18 5.63 19.06
N GLY A 131 -11.39 6.00 19.47
CA GLY A 131 -12.30 6.92 18.79
C GLY A 131 -13.49 6.20 18.14
N MET A 132 -14.30 6.98 17.42
CA MET A 132 -15.47 6.46 16.70
C MET A 132 -15.06 5.46 15.61
N GLN A 133 -15.64 4.27 15.67
CA GLN A 133 -15.52 3.23 14.66
C GLN A 133 -16.81 3.14 13.83
N TYR A 134 -16.64 2.81 12.57
CA TYR A 134 -17.70 2.60 11.60
C TYR A 134 -17.62 1.15 11.11
N ILE A 135 -18.66 0.38 11.40
CA ILE A 135 -18.64 -1.07 11.27
C ILE A 135 -19.75 -1.51 10.31
N LEU A 136 -19.43 -2.39 9.37
CA LEU A 136 -20.43 -3.10 8.57
C LEU A 136 -20.53 -4.54 9.03
N THR A 137 -21.76 -5.06 9.09
CA THR A 137 -22.03 -6.47 9.35
C THR A 137 -22.86 -7.10 8.24
N ASP A 138 -22.80 -8.42 8.13
CA ASP A 138 -23.72 -9.27 7.36
C ASP A 138 -23.86 -8.84 5.88
N SER A 139 -25.10 -8.61 5.42
CA SER A 139 -25.43 -8.20 4.06
C SER A 139 -24.73 -6.91 3.63
N LYS A 140 -24.55 -5.96 4.54
CA LYS A 140 -23.86 -4.70 4.26
C LYS A 140 -22.35 -4.92 4.07
N ALA A 141 -21.75 -5.80 4.87
CA ALA A 141 -20.36 -6.21 4.68
C ALA A 141 -20.17 -6.92 3.33
N LYS A 142 -21.08 -7.83 2.95
CA LYS A 142 -21.10 -8.49 1.63
C LYS A 142 -21.19 -7.49 0.48
N GLU A 143 -22.08 -6.51 0.58
CA GLU A 143 -22.23 -5.46 -0.42
C GLU A 143 -20.95 -4.63 -0.55
N TYR A 144 -20.34 -4.27 0.58
CA TYR A 144 -19.08 -3.54 0.59
C TYR A 144 -17.93 -4.31 0.00
N MET A 145 -17.79 -5.62 0.27
CA MET A 145 -16.77 -6.43 -0.36
C MET A 145 -16.93 -6.49 -1.88
N LYS A 146 -18.17 -6.62 -2.39
CA LYS A 146 -18.43 -6.58 -3.85
C LYS A 146 -17.99 -5.24 -4.46
N PHE A 147 -18.32 -4.13 -3.81
CA PHE A 147 -17.92 -2.80 -4.26
C PHE A 147 -16.40 -2.58 -4.18
N HIS A 148 -15.76 -3.01 -3.09
CA HIS A 148 -14.31 -2.97 -2.92
C HIS A 148 -13.59 -3.75 -4.04
N LEU A 149 -14.07 -4.96 -4.37
CA LEU A 149 -13.52 -5.75 -5.48
C LEU A 149 -13.67 -5.06 -6.84
N LYS A 150 -14.79 -4.37 -7.08
CA LYS A 150 -14.97 -3.53 -8.29
C LYS A 150 -13.92 -2.41 -8.34
N ALA A 151 -13.74 -1.68 -7.25
CA ALA A 151 -12.77 -0.58 -7.17
C ALA A 151 -11.31 -1.07 -7.33
N LEU A 152 -10.98 -2.23 -6.76
CA LEU A 152 -9.66 -2.85 -6.88
C LEU A 152 -9.35 -3.24 -8.34
N LYS A 153 -10.31 -3.88 -9.02
CA LYS A 153 -10.20 -4.21 -10.45
C LYS A 153 -10.05 -2.96 -11.30
N PHE A 154 -10.85 -1.92 -11.03
CA PHE A 154 -10.73 -0.64 -11.72
C PHE A 154 -9.33 -0.03 -11.54
N SER A 155 -8.79 0.00 -10.31
CA SER A 155 -7.46 0.56 -10.05
C SER A 155 -6.36 -0.15 -10.84
N LYS A 156 -6.45 -1.49 -10.94
CA LYS A 156 -5.55 -2.31 -11.75
C LYS A 156 -5.61 -1.92 -13.23
N ILE A 157 -6.82 -1.88 -13.79
CA ILE A 157 -7.06 -1.55 -15.19
C ILE A 157 -6.61 -0.11 -15.50
N LYS A 158 -6.87 0.83 -14.59
CA LYS A 158 -6.41 2.21 -14.69
C LYS A 158 -4.90 2.29 -14.87
N ARG A 159 -4.11 1.57 -14.05
CA ARG A 159 -2.64 1.56 -14.21
C ARG A 159 -2.20 1.01 -15.57
N GLU A 160 -2.84 -0.04 -16.06
CA GLU A 160 -2.56 -0.62 -17.38
C GLU A 160 -2.96 0.30 -18.54
N LEU A 161 -4.12 0.94 -18.44
CA LEU A 161 -4.60 1.90 -19.44
C LEU A 161 -3.65 3.09 -19.53
N ILE A 162 -3.22 3.63 -18.39
CA ILE A 162 -2.26 4.72 -18.34
C ILE A 162 -0.91 4.29 -18.90
N ALA A 163 -0.42 3.09 -18.55
CA ALA A 163 0.79 2.54 -19.15
C ALA A 163 0.68 2.42 -20.69
N LYS A 164 -0.45 1.97 -21.22
CA LYS A 164 -0.68 1.87 -22.67
C LYS A 164 -0.68 3.22 -23.37
N HIS A 165 -1.22 4.26 -22.74
CA HIS A 165 -1.19 5.60 -23.34
C HIS A 165 0.22 6.20 -23.31
N ILE A 166 1.00 5.94 -22.25
CA ILE A 166 2.34 6.50 -22.08
C ILE A 166 3.39 5.74 -22.91
N PHE A 167 3.36 4.41 -22.89
CA PHE A 167 4.40 3.55 -23.46
C PHE A 167 3.95 2.81 -24.72
N GLY A 168 2.72 3.03 -25.18
CA GLY A 168 2.12 2.25 -26.27
C GLY A 168 1.85 0.79 -25.86
N ASN A 169 1.83 -0.11 -26.84
CA ASN A 169 1.62 -1.55 -26.60
C ASN A 169 2.94 -2.35 -26.50
N ASP A 170 4.09 -1.70 -26.62
CA ASP A 170 5.41 -2.36 -26.65
C ASP A 170 6.02 -2.48 -25.24
N PHE A 171 5.28 -3.13 -24.34
CA PHE A 171 5.80 -3.55 -23.05
C PHE A 171 5.15 -4.86 -22.63
N HIS A 172 5.83 -5.62 -21.78
CA HIS A 172 5.26 -6.79 -21.13
C HIS A 172 5.00 -6.48 -19.66
N VAL A 173 3.85 -6.90 -19.14
CA VAL A 173 3.53 -6.77 -17.71
C VAL A 173 4.30 -7.84 -16.95
N ILE A 174 5.07 -7.44 -15.94
CA ILE A 174 5.76 -8.34 -15.01
C ILE A 174 4.83 -8.64 -13.83
N CYS A 175 4.25 -7.60 -13.22
CA CYS A 175 3.22 -7.76 -12.20
C CYS A 175 2.40 -6.46 -12.01
N ASN A 176 1.17 -6.57 -11.52
CA ASN A 176 0.32 -5.43 -11.18
C ASN A 176 -0.33 -5.64 -9.79
N GLN A 177 0.47 -5.51 -8.74
CA GLN A 177 0.11 -5.96 -7.40
C GLN A 177 -0.51 -4.84 -6.55
N PRO A 178 -1.62 -5.09 -5.85
CA PRO A 178 -2.13 -4.16 -4.83
C PRO A 178 -1.31 -4.24 -3.54
N HIS A 179 -1.26 -3.13 -2.79
CA HIS A 179 -0.61 -3.06 -1.48
C HIS A 179 -1.45 -2.36 -0.39
N GLN A 180 -2.65 -1.89 -0.76
CA GLN A 180 -3.64 -1.39 0.19
C GLN A 180 -5.06 -1.83 -0.18
N PHE A 181 -5.53 -2.93 0.39
CA PHE A 181 -6.81 -3.54 0.06
C PHE A 181 -7.30 -4.51 1.15
N LEU A 182 -8.61 -4.75 1.17
CA LEU A 182 -9.23 -5.86 1.92
C LEU A 182 -9.06 -7.16 1.13
N LYS A 183 -8.33 -8.12 1.70
CA LYS A 183 -8.21 -9.47 1.13
C LYS A 183 -9.51 -10.26 1.27
N ASP A 184 -10.17 -10.10 2.41
CA ASP A 184 -11.44 -10.69 2.80
C ASP A 184 -12.11 -9.77 3.83
N TYR A 185 -13.16 -10.23 4.52
CA TYR A 185 -13.88 -9.41 5.50
C TYR A 185 -13.00 -8.97 6.67
N ASN A 186 -12.00 -9.77 7.07
CA ASN A 186 -11.26 -9.56 8.31
C ASN A 186 -9.79 -9.24 8.11
N ASN A 187 -9.32 -9.19 6.87
CA ASN A 187 -7.91 -8.98 6.53
C ASN A 187 -7.71 -7.76 5.66
N MET A 188 -7.07 -6.74 6.24
CA MET A 188 -6.64 -5.54 5.54
C MET A 188 -5.12 -5.55 5.36
N TYR A 189 -4.65 -5.54 4.13
CA TYR A 189 -3.26 -5.20 3.82
C TYR A 189 -3.20 -3.68 3.70
N LEU A 190 -2.44 -3.03 4.57
CA LEU A 190 -2.40 -1.58 4.69
C LEU A 190 -0.96 -1.09 4.49
N GLY A 191 -0.60 -0.79 3.25
CA GLY A 191 0.76 -0.36 2.91
C GLY A 191 1.77 -1.51 2.92
N CYS A 192 1.35 -2.71 2.54
CA CYS A 192 2.24 -3.86 2.34
C CYS A 192 1.65 -4.79 1.28
N CYS A 193 2.50 -5.56 0.62
CA CYS A 193 2.08 -6.57 -0.34
C CYS A 193 1.59 -7.83 0.37
N CYS A 194 0.56 -8.47 -0.21
CA CYS A 194 0.10 -9.80 0.17
C CYS A 194 0.87 -10.84 -0.65
N THR A 195 1.67 -11.67 0.00
CA THR A 195 2.46 -12.74 -0.65
C THR A 195 1.71 -14.07 -0.74
N ASP A 196 0.41 -14.09 -0.40
CA ASP A 196 -0.45 -15.27 -0.51
C ASP A 196 -0.88 -15.49 -1.97
N THR A 197 -0.10 -16.27 -2.71
CA THR A 197 -0.39 -16.59 -4.13
C THR A 197 -1.60 -17.51 -4.32
N SER A 198 -2.22 -18.00 -3.24
CA SER A 198 -3.52 -18.68 -3.33
C SER A 198 -4.71 -17.72 -3.35
N CYS A 199 -4.47 -16.43 -3.09
CA CYS A 199 -5.47 -15.39 -3.16
C CYS A 199 -5.69 -14.93 -4.61
N GLU A 200 -6.94 -14.91 -5.07
CA GLU A 200 -7.30 -14.45 -6.43
C GLU A 200 -6.95 -12.97 -6.71
N LEU A 201 -6.68 -12.18 -5.67
CA LEU A 201 -6.28 -10.78 -5.78
C LEU A 201 -4.77 -10.60 -5.97
N VAL A 202 -3.99 -11.69 -5.89
CA VAL A 202 -2.54 -11.72 -6.06
C VAL A 202 -2.23 -12.44 -7.37
N GLU A 203 -1.64 -11.74 -8.33
CA GLU A 203 -1.48 -12.25 -9.70
C GLU A 203 -0.36 -13.29 -9.84
N ASN A 204 0.74 -13.04 -9.14
CA ASN A 204 1.94 -13.86 -9.15
C ASN A 204 2.75 -13.65 -7.87
N ASP A 205 3.89 -14.31 -7.78
CA ASP A 205 4.82 -14.26 -6.65
C ASP A 205 5.82 -13.09 -6.71
N ILE A 206 5.70 -12.19 -7.69
CA ILE A 206 6.64 -11.07 -7.92
C ILE A 206 6.07 -9.77 -7.36
N PHE A 207 6.82 -9.14 -6.46
CA PHE A 207 6.39 -7.93 -5.75
C PHE A 207 7.46 -6.84 -5.85
N PRO A 208 7.08 -5.61 -6.23
CA PRO A 208 7.99 -4.48 -6.19
C PRO A 208 8.11 -3.90 -4.77
N THR A 209 9.33 -3.62 -4.34
CA THR A 209 9.62 -2.78 -3.16
C THR A 209 10.26 -1.48 -3.62
N VAL A 210 9.50 -0.38 -3.55
CA VAL A 210 9.88 0.91 -4.13
C VAL A 210 10.44 1.86 -3.08
N LEU A 211 11.63 2.39 -3.35
CA LEU A 211 12.34 3.31 -2.48
C LEU A 211 12.38 4.72 -3.10
N ARG A 212 13.17 5.63 -2.52
CA ARG A 212 13.35 6.98 -3.06
C ARG A 212 13.95 6.95 -4.47
N ALA A 213 13.70 7.99 -5.25
CA ALA A 213 14.15 8.11 -6.64
C ALA A 213 15.68 8.08 -6.83
N ASP A 214 16.47 8.34 -5.79
CA ASP A 214 17.94 8.35 -5.83
C ASP A 214 18.59 7.01 -5.45
N ILE A 215 17.80 6.01 -5.04
CA ILE A 215 18.30 4.70 -4.61
C ILE A 215 17.58 3.56 -5.34
N ALA A 216 18.26 2.41 -5.41
CA ALA A 216 17.73 1.25 -6.09
C ALA A 216 16.43 0.72 -5.44
N CYS A 217 15.46 0.37 -6.28
CA CYS A 217 14.29 -0.41 -5.91
C CYS A 217 14.58 -1.91 -6.13
N TYR A 218 13.67 -2.78 -5.74
CA TYR A 218 13.87 -4.23 -5.85
C TYR A 218 12.60 -4.94 -6.31
N LEU A 219 12.77 -6.02 -7.07
CA LEU A 219 11.75 -7.04 -7.26
C LEU A 219 12.05 -8.20 -6.33
N PHE A 220 11.04 -8.65 -5.60
CA PHE A 220 11.11 -9.79 -4.70
C PHE A 220 10.21 -10.92 -5.17
N ARG A 221 10.64 -12.15 -4.91
CA ARG A 221 9.77 -13.31 -4.84
C ARG A 221 9.21 -13.39 -3.43
N GLY A 222 7.90 -13.23 -3.29
CA GLY A 222 7.23 -13.31 -1.99
C GLY A 222 7.27 -14.72 -1.40
N LYS A 223 7.41 -14.82 -0.07
CA LYS A 223 7.32 -16.10 0.66
C LYS A 223 6.08 -16.14 1.54
N ARG A 224 5.63 -17.36 1.86
CA ARG A 224 4.93 -17.58 3.14
C ARG A 224 5.94 -17.34 4.25
N ASN A 225 5.65 -16.41 5.15
CA ASN A 225 6.67 -15.83 6.01
C ASN A 225 6.32 -15.85 7.50
N LEU A 226 7.32 -15.47 8.29
CA LEU A 226 7.41 -15.65 9.74
C LEU A 226 7.51 -17.12 10.18
N SER A 227 8.68 -17.71 9.94
CA SER A 227 9.04 -19.01 10.54
C SER A 227 9.02 -18.94 12.07
N ASP A 228 8.97 -20.10 12.74
CA ASP A 228 9.07 -20.17 14.21
C ASP A 228 10.30 -19.44 14.76
N GLN A 229 11.42 -19.50 14.01
CA GLN A 229 12.64 -18.80 14.37
C GLN A 229 12.50 -17.27 14.25
N VAL A 230 11.83 -16.78 13.21
CA VAL A 230 11.55 -15.34 13.04
C VAL A 230 10.58 -14.87 14.12
N ILE A 231 9.51 -15.60 14.39
CA ILE A 231 8.52 -15.30 15.45
C ILE A 231 9.21 -15.21 16.83
N LYS A 232 10.12 -16.15 17.13
CA LYS A 232 10.93 -16.13 18.34
C LYS A 232 11.87 -14.91 18.39
N THR A 233 12.53 -14.59 17.28
CA THR A 233 13.44 -13.44 17.16
C THR A 233 12.72 -12.11 17.36
N LEU A 234 11.48 -12.00 16.88
CA LEU A 234 10.59 -10.86 17.11
C LEU A 234 10.00 -10.81 18.53
N LYS A 235 10.28 -11.81 19.37
CA LYS A 235 9.75 -11.97 20.73
C LYS A 235 8.22 -12.08 20.78
N PHE A 236 7.61 -12.66 19.73
CA PHE A 236 6.16 -12.86 19.67
C PHE A 236 5.70 -14.25 20.10
N LYS A 237 6.61 -15.24 20.17
CA LYS A 237 6.28 -16.65 20.37
C LYS A 237 5.38 -16.91 21.59
N GLU A 238 5.80 -16.48 22.78
CA GLU A 238 5.06 -16.75 24.02
C GLU A 238 3.65 -16.15 24.00
N THR A 239 3.54 -14.87 23.60
CA THR A 239 2.25 -14.19 23.47
C THR A 239 1.37 -14.84 22.41
N ALA A 240 1.93 -15.22 21.26
CA ALA A 240 1.20 -15.85 20.18
C ALA A 240 0.70 -17.25 20.55
N GLU A 241 1.48 -18.05 21.26
CA GLU A 241 1.05 -19.36 21.78
C GLU A 241 -0.07 -19.20 22.80
N LYS A 242 0.07 -18.29 23.76
CA LYS A 242 -0.96 -18.00 24.78
C LYS A 242 -2.30 -17.57 24.17
N LEU A 243 -2.24 -16.81 23.08
CA LEU A 243 -3.43 -16.28 22.39
C LEU A 243 -3.91 -17.15 21.22
N GLY A 244 -3.24 -18.27 20.92
CA GLY A 244 -3.59 -19.11 19.78
C GLY A 244 -3.36 -18.48 18.39
N LEU A 245 -2.44 -17.50 18.30
CA LEU A 245 -2.18 -16.70 17.09
C LEU A 245 -0.99 -17.21 16.25
N MET A 246 -0.42 -18.37 16.58
CA MET A 246 0.75 -18.90 15.87
C MET A 246 0.49 -19.11 14.38
N ASP A 247 -0.66 -19.68 14.03
CA ASP A 247 -1.02 -19.91 12.64
C ASP A 247 -1.26 -18.60 11.88
N LEU A 248 -1.83 -17.59 12.55
CA LEU A 248 -2.01 -16.27 11.97
C LEU A 248 -0.66 -15.62 11.63
N LEU A 249 0.33 -15.73 12.52
CA LEU A 249 1.67 -15.19 12.28
C LEU A 249 2.40 -15.95 11.17
N LYS A 250 2.39 -17.28 11.18
CA LYS A 250 3.01 -18.11 10.13
C LYS A 250 2.38 -17.92 8.74
N ASN A 251 1.15 -17.43 8.72
CA ASN A 251 0.42 -17.12 7.49
C ASN A 251 0.19 -15.61 7.35
N ALA A 252 1.07 -14.77 7.93
CA ALA A 252 0.96 -13.32 7.82
C ALA A 252 1.01 -12.88 6.35
N ASN A 253 1.91 -13.51 5.56
CA ASN A 253 2.06 -13.34 4.11
C ASN A 253 2.26 -11.87 3.71
N ILE A 254 3.19 -11.20 4.39
CA ILE A 254 3.45 -9.76 4.21
C ILE A 254 4.80 -9.48 3.56
N LEU A 255 4.86 -8.49 2.67
CA LEU A 255 6.13 -7.95 2.19
C LEU A 255 6.06 -6.43 2.10
N ALA A 256 7.17 -5.75 2.35
CA ALA A 256 7.21 -4.31 2.22
C ALA A 256 7.00 -3.87 0.76
N HIS A 257 6.04 -2.98 0.52
CA HIS A 257 5.83 -2.37 -0.80
C HIS A 257 6.80 -1.21 -1.06
N GLY A 258 7.39 -0.62 0.00
CA GLY A 258 8.30 0.52 -0.15
C GLY A 258 8.95 1.02 1.14
N GLY A 259 9.67 2.12 1.03
CA GLY A 259 10.58 2.63 2.08
C GLY A 259 9.91 3.08 3.38
N GLY A 260 8.62 3.46 3.33
CA GLY A 260 7.89 3.97 4.49
C GLY A 260 8.47 5.26 5.08
N TYR A 261 7.67 5.96 5.88
CA TYR A 261 8.10 7.21 6.50
C TYR A 261 8.97 6.97 7.73
N SER A 262 9.96 7.85 7.91
CA SER A 262 10.77 8.00 9.11
C SER A 262 10.69 9.46 9.55
N PHE A 263 10.55 9.68 10.84
CA PHE A 263 10.68 11.01 11.44
C PHE A 263 12.10 11.11 12.02
N PRO A 264 12.94 12.02 11.51
CA PRO A 264 14.36 12.08 11.87
C PRO A 264 14.55 12.52 13.31
N ASP A 265 13.69 13.40 13.82
CA ASP A 265 13.79 13.94 15.18
C ASP A 265 12.95 13.17 16.20
N VAL A 266 11.88 12.48 15.77
CA VAL A 266 11.01 11.70 16.66
C VAL A 266 11.50 10.26 16.80
N LYS A 267 11.66 9.80 18.05
CA LYS A 267 12.00 8.42 18.39
C LYS A 267 10.76 7.54 18.54
N ARG A 268 9.79 7.99 19.33
CA ARG A 268 8.52 7.30 19.58
C ARG A 268 7.48 8.26 20.14
N VAL A 269 6.20 7.91 19.99
CA VAL A 269 5.12 8.54 20.75
C VAL A 269 5.18 7.98 22.18
N GLN A 270 5.33 8.85 23.17
CA GLN A 270 5.34 8.49 24.59
C GLN A 270 3.91 8.39 25.14
N LYS A 271 3.06 9.35 24.80
CA LYS A 271 1.66 9.38 25.22
C LYS A 271 0.81 10.21 24.26
N VAL A 272 -0.50 10.02 24.35
CA VAL A 272 -1.50 10.81 23.66
C VAL A 272 -2.23 11.67 24.69
N LEU A 273 -2.34 12.97 24.42
CA LEU A 273 -3.15 13.91 25.19
C LEU A 273 -4.41 14.26 24.39
N GLU A 274 -5.54 14.34 25.06
CA GLU A 274 -6.82 14.70 24.44
C GLU A 274 -7.40 15.92 25.16
N TYR A 275 -7.83 16.91 24.38
CA TYR A 275 -8.51 18.10 24.90
C TYR A 275 -9.58 18.54 23.90
N LYS A 276 -10.84 18.56 24.35
CA LYS A 276 -12.01 18.74 23.48
C LYS A 276 -12.01 17.68 22.35
N ASP A 277 -12.13 18.13 21.10
CA ASP A 277 -12.13 17.32 19.88
C ASP A 277 -10.72 17.13 19.28
N GLN A 278 -9.67 17.53 20.00
CA GLN A 278 -8.30 17.51 19.52
C GLN A 278 -7.44 16.45 20.22
N ARG A 279 -6.60 15.80 19.43
CA ARG A 279 -5.62 14.80 19.89
C ARG A 279 -4.20 15.31 19.62
N TYR A 280 -3.35 15.22 20.65
CA TYR A 280 -1.95 15.62 20.61
C TYR A 280 -1.06 14.42 20.94
N PHE A 281 -0.04 14.19 20.13
CA PHE A 281 0.96 13.15 20.34
C PHE A 281 2.19 13.76 21.00
N VAL A 282 2.50 13.31 22.21
CA VAL A 282 3.71 13.69 22.93
C VAL A 282 4.81 12.74 22.52
N CYS A 283 5.82 13.26 21.84
CA CYS A 283 6.89 12.49 21.24
C CYS A 283 8.21 12.68 22.01
N GLU A 284 8.89 11.57 22.25
CA GLU A 284 10.29 11.55 22.68
C GLU A 284 11.17 11.85 21.47
N LEU A 285 12.13 12.77 21.64
CA LEU A 285 13.11 13.08 20.61
C LEU A 285 14.27 12.07 20.59
N ARG A 286 14.93 11.91 19.44
CA ARG A 286 16.05 10.97 19.30
C ARG A 286 17.32 11.44 20.04
N GLU A 287 17.68 12.70 19.87
CA GLU A 287 18.92 13.30 20.39
C GLU A 287 18.83 13.64 21.89
N ASP A 288 17.65 14.04 22.36
CA ASP A 288 17.47 14.51 23.74
C ASP A 288 16.13 14.01 24.30
N THR A 289 16.19 12.92 25.06
CA THR A 289 15.01 12.28 25.63
C THR A 289 14.35 13.08 26.74
N ASN A 290 15.01 14.14 27.24
CA ASN A 290 14.43 15.04 28.24
C ASN A 290 13.56 16.13 27.62
N LYS A 291 13.62 16.31 26.30
CA LYS A 291 12.78 17.23 25.54
C LYS A 291 11.62 16.49 24.88
N LEU A 292 10.46 17.14 24.86
CA LEU A 292 9.24 16.63 24.26
C LEU A 292 8.87 17.45 23.03
N LYS A 293 8.45 16.77 21.98
CA LYS A 293 7.78 17.38 20.83
C LYS A 293 6.31 17.02 20.88
N ILE A 294 5.43 18.01 20.98
CA ILE A 294 3.98 17.78 21.03
C ILE A 294 3.40 18.14 19.67
N VAL A 295 2.83 17.16 18.97
CA VAL A 295 2.33 17.32 17.60
C VAL A 295 0.85 17.00 17.55
N ARG A 296 0.08 17.86 16.89
CA ARG A 296 -1.34 17.60 16.63
C ARG A 296 -1.52 16.93 15.27
N ASN A 297 -0.86 17.49 14.25
CA ASN A 297 -0.94 17.02 12.89
C ASN A 297 0.38 16.39 12.45
N VAL A 298 0.43 15.06 12.44
CA VAL A 298 1.60 14.31 11.95
C VAL A 298 1.92 14.55 10.46
N LYS A 299 0.96 15.06 9.66
CA LYS A 299 1.22 15.40 8.25
C LYS A 299 2.12 16.63 8.07
N GLU A 300 2.21 17.49 9.08
CA GLU A 300 3.04 18.70 9.07
C GLU A 300 4.47 18.42 9.54
N LEU A 301 4.74 17.20 10.02
CA LEU A 301 6.08 16.82 10.42
C LEU A 301 6.98 16.62 9.21
N GLN A 302 8.19 17.17 9.30
CA GLN A 302 9.27 16.79 8.39
C GLN A 302 9.53 15.29 8.53
N PHE A 303 9.50 14.59 7.40
CA PHE A 303 9.79 13.18 7.33
C PHE A 303 10.82 12.91 6.23
N GLU A 304 11.43 11.75 6.34
CA GLU A 304 12.25 11.13 5.31
C GLU A 304 11.72 9.71 5.03
N TYR A 305 12.38 8.99 4.13
CA TYR A 305 12.10 7.57 3.90
C TYR A 305 13.20 6.70 4.50
N ARG A 306 12.86 5.52 5.03
CA ARG A 306 13.82 4.61 5.70
C ARG A 306 14.89 3.99 4.77
N GLY A 307 14.82 4.27 3.47
CA GLY A 307 15.85 3.86 2.51
C GLY A 307 16.05 2.34 2.46
N ARG A 308 17.32 1.91 2.43
CA ARG A 308 17.71 0.50 2.26
C ARG A 308 17.44 -0.37 3.49
N ASP A 309 17.17 0.22 4.65
CA ASP A 309 16.91 -0.54 5.89
C ASP A 309 15.69 -1.46 5.75
N VAL A 310 14.70 -1.05 4.96
CA VAL A 310 13.52 -1.88 4.68
C VAL A 310 13.88 -3.16 3.93
N ILE A 311 14.84 -3.08 3.00
CA ILE A 311 15.33 -4.22 2.22
C ILE A 311 16.09 -5.17 3.14
N LEU A 312 17.02 -4.63 3.93
CA LEU A 312 17.78 -5.40 4.91
C LEU A 312 16.86 -6.09 5.92
N LYS A 313 15.81 -5.38 6.39
CA LYS A 313 14.85 -5.95 7.32
C LYS A 313 14.00 -7.05 6.68
N SER A 314 13.60 -6.88 5.42
CA SER A 314 12.84 -7.89 4.69
C SER A 314 13.63 -9.18 4.51
N LEU A 315 14.94 -9.07 4.23
CA LEU A 315 15.86 -10.22 4.19
C LEU A 315 16.08 -10.84 5.57
N GLN A 316 16.31 -10.02 6.60
CA GLN A 316 16.53 -10.50 7.98
C GLN A 316 15.33 -11.33 8.49
N LEU A 317 14.12 -10.92 8.13
CA LEU A 317 12.88 -11.58 8.53
C LEU A 317 12.43 -12.68 7.55
N ASP A 318 13.24 -12.98 6.52
CA ASP A 318 12.96 -13.98 5.49
C ASP A 318 11.58 -13.79 4.83
N LEU A 319 11.23 -12.54 4.50
CA LEU A 319 9.92 -12.21 3.92
C LEU A 319 9.83 -12.51 2.42
N GLY A 320 10.98 -12.65 1.74
CA GLY A 320 11.08 -12.88 0.31
C GLY A 320 12.52 -12.94 -0.18
N ASP A 321 12.71 -13.46 -1.40
CA ASP A 321 14.01 -13.51 -2.07
C ASP A 321 14.14 -12.39 -3.10
N ILE A 322 15.30 -11.75 -3.22
CA ILE A 322 15.51 -10.71 -4.23
C ILE A 322 15.65 -11.38 -5.62
N ILE A 323 14.78 -10.99 -6.55
CA ILE A 323 14.82 -11.40 -7.96
C ILE A 323 15.72 -10.46 -8.76
N ALA A 324 15.57 -9.15 -8.54
CA ALA A 324 16.32 -8.13 -9.26
C ALA A 324 16.49 -6.85 -8.45
N ARG A 325 17.56 -6.13 -8.76
CA ARG A 325 17.79 -4.76 -8.32
C ARG A 325 17.45 -3.81 -9.47
N LEU A 326 16.66 -2.78 -9.20
CA LEU A 326 16.18 -1.80 -10.17
C LEU A 326 16.87 -0.47 -9.92
N ASN A 327 17.78 -0.05 -10.81
CA ASN A 327 18.51 1.21 -10.67
C ASN A 327 17.75 2.34 -11.38
N PRO A 328 17.41 3.45 -10.69
CA PRO A 328 16.68 4.55 -11.31
C PRO A 328 17.44 5.14 -12.51
N ILE A 329 16.74 5.31 -13.63
CA ILE A 329 17.19 6.12 -14.77
C ILE A 329 16.57 7.51 -14.63
N PHE A 330 15.25 7.55 -14.45
CA PHE A 330 14.52 8.77 -14.11
C PHE A 330 13.25 8.46 -13.32
N SER A 331 12.76 9.47 -12.61
CA SER A 331 11.51 9.44 -11.85
C SER A 331 10.71 10.68 -12.18
N LEU A 332 9.48 10.50 -12.65
CA LEU A 332 8.55 11.57 -12.94
C LEU A 332 7.53 11.67 -11.81
N LYS A 333 7.50 12.84 -11.18
CA LYS A 333 6.47 13.26 -10.23
C LYS A 333 5.81 14.50 -10.81
N LEU A 334 4.51 14.40 -11.09
CA LEU A 334 3.80 15.28 -12.02
C LEU A 334 2.79 16.23 -11.39
#